data_AF-A0A225D7G1-F1
#
_entry.id   AF-A0A225D7G1-F1
#
_cell.length_a   1.000
_cell.length_b   1.000
_cell.length_c   1.000
_cell.angle_alpha   90.00
_cell.angle_beta   90.00
_cell.angle_gamma   90.00
#
_symmetry.space_group_name_H-M   'P 1'
#
loop_
_entity.id
_entity.type
_entity.pdbx_description
1 polymer ?
#
loop_
_entity_poly.entity_id
_entity_poly.type
_entity_poly.pdbx_seq_one_letter_code
_entity_poly.pdbx_strand_id
1 'polypeptide(L)'
;MNTVPTVYLYKVGDKRYGFRGVTDIWDAVNSQMVHTETQQYETTLQFSALATQNPSTPTQYTASDILNAIAYILQSSATVAALEAQGVGVERITDVRNPYFSDDRDRFEASPSFDVTLCHKQVIVTTAPILQTTEIQIATV
;
A
#
# COMPACT_ATOMS: atom_id res chain seq x y z
N MET A 1 -13.80 -0.83 -22.96
CA MET A 1 -13.55 0.61 -22.67
C MET A 1 -14.40 1.00 -21.48
N ASN A 2 -13.82 1.72 -20.51
CA ASN A 2 -14.62 2.25 -19.40
C ASN A 2 -15.54 3.36 -19.93
N THR A 3 -16.82 3.22 -19.62
CA THR A 3 -17.90 4.14 -20.05
C THR A 3 -18.29 5.13 -18.97
N VAL A 4 -17.72 5.01 -17.77
CA VAL A 4 -17.95 5.87 -16.60
C VAL A 4 -16.62 6.35 -16.03
N PRO A 5 -16.59 7.52 -15.36
CA PRO A 5 -15.38 8.00 -14.68
C PRO A 5 -14.85 6.93 -13.74
N THR A 6 -13.58 6.55 -13.91
CA THR A 6 -12.97 5.45 -13.16
C THR A 6 -11.59 5.86 -12.67
N VAL A 7 -11.28 5.45 -11.45
CA VAL A 7 -9.96 5.65 -10.83
C VAL A 7 -9.29 4.29 -10.74
N TYR A 8 -8.02 4.26 -11.09
CA TYR A 8 -7.16 3.10 -10.99
C TYR A 8 -6.11 3.34 -9.91
N LEU A 9 -5.89 2.30 -9.12
CA LEU A 9 -4.88 2.23 -8.09
C LEU A 9 -3.92 1.10 -8.44
N TYR A 10 -2.62 1.36 -8.39
CA TYR A 10 -1.61 0.35 -8.59
C TYR A 10 -0.40 0.56 -7.68
N LYS A 11 0.24 -0.54 -7.36
CA LYS A 11 1.44 -0.57 -6.53
C LYS A 11 2.65 -0.28 -7.39
N VAL A 12 3.39 0.77 -7.05
CA VAL A 12 4.64 1.14 -7.73
C VAL A 12 5.78 0.29 -7.18
N GLY A 13 5.86 0.14 -5.86
CA GLY A 13 6.91 -0.64 -5.23
C GLY A 13 6.87 -0.61 -3.71
N ASP A 14 7.74 -1.41 -3.11
CA ASP A 14 7.99 -1.42 -1.68
C ASP A 14 9.46 -1.12 -1.40
N LYS A 15 9.70 -0.41 -0.30
CA LYS A 15 11.02 -0.14 0.23
C LYS A 15 11.04 -0.54 1.69
N ARG A 16 12.02 -1.36 2.07
CA ARG A 16 12.30 -1.70 3.47
C ARG A 16 13.00 -0.53 4.12
N TYR A 17 12.48 -0.08 5.25
CA TYR A 17 13.10 0.98 6.04
C TYR A 17 13.77 0.41 7.29
N GLY A 18 15.04 0.78 7.52
CA GLY A 18 15.81 0.32 8.67
C GLY A 18 16.10 -1.18 8.67
N PHE A 19 16.57 -1.67 9.81
CA PHE A 19 16.88 -3.09 10.03
C PHE A 19 15.70 -3.82 10.67
N ARG A 20 15.65 -5.14 10.47
CA ARG A 20 14.61 -6.01 11.04
C ARG A 20 14.73 -6.07 12.56
N GLY A 21 13.63 -5.82 13.26
CA GLY A 21 13.50 -6.10 14.69
C GLY A 21 13.25 -7.58 14.92
N VAL A 22 13.94 -8.18 15.89
CA VAL A 22 13.80 -9.59 16.25
C VAL A 22 13.62 -9.70 17.76
N THR A 23 12.63 -10.46 18.19
CA THR A 23 12.39 -10.76 19.61
C THR A 23 12.05 -12.22 19.80
N ASP A 24 12.68 -12.85 20.79
CA ASP A 24 12.42 -14.21 21.21
C ASP A 24 11.87 -14.18 22.64
N ILE A 25 10.62 -14.61 22.81
CA ILE A 25 9.93 -14.56 24.11
C ILE A 25 9.36 -15.94 24.42
N TRP A 26 9.61 -16.41 25.64
CA TRP A 26 9.01 -17.63 26.16
C TRP A 26 7.55 -17.41 26.54
N ASP A 27 6.63 -18.17 25.92
CA ASP A 27 5.23 -18.20 26.29
C ASP A 27 4.98 -19.38 27.25
N ALA A 28 4.93 -19.05 28.55
CA ALA A 28 4.74 -20.04 29.60
C ALA A 28 3.34 -20.70 29.59
N VAL A 29 2.33 -20.03 29.04
CA VAL A 29 0.96 -20.56 28.98
C VAL A 29 0.87 -21.65 27.92
N ASN A 30 1.45 -21.38 26.75
CA ASN A 30 1.40 -22.30 25.62
C ASN A 30 2.61 -23.22 25.51
N SER A 31 3.58 -23.11 26.43
CA SER A 31 4.78 -23.96 26.45
C SER A 31 5.51 -23.92 25.10
N GLN A 32 5.77 -22.72 24.60
CA GLN A 32 6.41 -22.53 23.30
C GLN A 32 7.32 -21.30 23.30
N MET A 33 8.37 -21.35 22.49
CA MET A 33 9.17 -20.19 22.19
C MET A 33 8.51 -19.42 21.04
N VAL A 34 8.23 -18.13 21.24
CA VAL A 34 7.64 -17.26 20.22
C VAL A 34 8.74 -16.37 19.66
N HIS A 35 9.07 -16.61 18.39
CA HIS A 35 9.99 -15.80 17.61
C HIS A 35 9.18 -14.79 16.78
N THR A 36 9.43 -13.49 16.98
CA THR A 36 8.76 -12.43 16.23
C THR A 36 9.77 -11.59 15.48
N GLU A 37 9.58 -11.48 14.17
CA GLU A 37 10.34 -10.61 13.29
C GLU A 37 9.46 -9.45 12.81
N THR A 38 9.95 -8.22 12.91
CA THR A 38 9.24 -7.02 12.45
C THR A 38 10.10 -6.21 11.48
N GLN A 39 9.52 -5.81 10.35
CA GLN A 39 10.18 -4.96 9.37
C GLN A 39 9.26 -3.79 9.00
N GLN A 40 9.81 -2.58 8.99
CA GLN A 40 9.12 -1.38 8.50
C GLN A 40 9.21 -1.31 6.98
N TYR A 41 8.10 -0.93 6.35
CA TYR A 41 7.97 -0.77 4.91
C TYR A 41 7.33 0.56 4.54
N GLU A 42 7.86 1.14 3.47
CA GLU A 42 7.25 2.20 2.68
C GLU A 42 6.70 1.56 1.41
N THR A 43 5.38 1.59 1.20
CA THR A 43 4.75 1.12 -0.04
C THR A 43 4.23 2.32 -0.81
N THR A 44 4.74 2.51 -2.02
CA THR A 44 4.29 3.58 -2.92
C THR A 44 3.16 3.07 -3.80
N LEU A 45 2.06 3.79 -3.78
CA LEU A 45 0.88 3.58 -4.60
C LEU A 45 0.71 4.75 -5.56
N GLN A 46 0.34 4.46 -6.80
CA GLN A 46 0.02 5.47 -7.81
C GLN A 46 -1.47 5.40 -8.14
N PHE A 47 -2.07 6.58 -8.16
CA PHE A 47 -3.46 6.81 -8.55
C PHE A 47 -3.47 7.45 -9.93
N SER A 48 -4.38 6.98 -10.78
CA SER A 48 -4.67 7.58 -12.08
C SER A 48 -6.17 7.54 -12.31
N ALA A 49 -6.69 8.43 -13.16
CA ALA A 49 -8.12 8.48 -13.44
C ALA A 49 -8.36 8.63 -14.94
N LEU A 50 -9.44 8.00 -15.40
CA LEU A 50 -9.98 8.17 -16.73
C LEU A 50 -11.39 8.75 -16.61
N ALA A 51 -11.59 9.94 -17.17
CA ALA A 51 -12.89 10.59 -17.23
C ALA A 51 -13.02 11.34 -18.56
N THR A 52 -13.92 10.87 -19.42
CA THR A 52 -14.17 11.49 -20.72
C THR A 52 -14.77 12.87 -20.53
N GLN A 53 -14.12 13.89 -21.09
CA GLN A 53 -14.64 15.25 -21.13
C GLN A 53 -15.64 15.39 -22.28
N ASN A 54 -16.84 15.88 -21.97
CA ASN A 54 -17.84 16.22 -22.98
C ASN A 54 -18.06 17.74 -23.02
N PRO A 55 -17.79 18.42 -24.15
CA PRO A 55 -17.96 19.86 -24.27
C PRO A 55 -19.41 20.33 -24.08
N SER A 56 -20.40 19.44 -24.24
CA SER A 56 -21.81 19.74 -23.97
C SER A 56 -22.16 19.77 -22.47
N THR A 57 -21.27 19.31 -21.58
CA THR A 57 -21.48 19.26 -20.13
C THR A 57 -20.25 19.82 -19.39
N PRO A 58 -20.08 21.16 -19.36
CA PRO A 58 -18.87 21.79 -18.83
C PRO A 58 -18.71 21.70 -17.30
N THR A 59 -19.74 21.25 -16.59
CA THR A 59 -19.73 21.09 -15.12
C THR A 59 -19.26 19.71 -14.66
N GLN A 60 -18.96 18.81 -15.60
CA GLN A 60 -18.48 17.47 -15.26
C GLN A 60 -17.06 17.54 -14.69
N TYR A 61 -16.81 16.83 -13.60
CA TYR A 61 -15.46 16.67 -13.06
C TYR A 61 -14.52 16.05 -14.10
N THR A 62 -13.37 16.69 -14.27
CA THR A 62 -12.29 16.13 -15.08
C THR A 62 -11.56 15.03 -14.32
N ALA A 63 -10.75 14.22 -15.02
CA ALA A 63 -9.90 13.24 -14.37
C ALA A 63 -8.95 13.87 -13.32
N SER A 64 -8.47 15.09 -13.59
CA SER A 64 -7.63 15.84 -12.65
C SER A 64 -8.40 16.26 -11.40
N ASP A 65 -9.64 16.74 -11.54
CA ASP A 65 -10.48 17.14 -10.40
C ASP A 65 -10.78 15.95 -9.48
N ILE A 66 -11.07 14.79 -10.07
CA ILE A 66 -11.31 13.54 -9.34
C ILE A 66 -10.07 13.16 -8.53
N LEU A 67 -8.87 13.21 -9.12
CA LEU A 67 -7.63 12.89 -8.42
C LEU A 67 -7.31 13.89 -7.31
N ASN A 68 -7.57 15.19 -7.52
CA ASN A 68 -7.41 16.19 -6.47
C ASN A 68 -8.38 15.96 -5.30
N ALA A 69 -9.62 15.56 -5.57
CA ALA A 69 -10.57 15.19 -4.52
C ALA A 69 -10.09 13.98 -3.72
N ILE A 70 -9.50 12.97 -4.38
CA ILE A 70 -8.93 11.79 -3.71
C ILE A 70 -7.70 12.16 -2.88
N ALA A 71 -6.79 12.98 -3.43
CA ALA A 71 -5.63 13.46 -2.69
C ALA A 71 -6.06 14.21 -1.42
N TYR A 72 -7.10 15.04 -1.51
CA TYR A 72 -7.70 15.70 -0.35
C TYR A 72 -8.29 14.71 0.67
N ILE A 73 -9.03 13.69 0.21
CA ILE A 73 -9.59 12.66 1.09
C ILE A 73 -8.46 11.93 1.83
N LEU A 74 -7.39 11.54 1.14
CA LEU A 74 -6.25 10.85 1.73
C LEU A 74 -5.49 11.70 2.76
N GLN A 75 -5.49 13.03 2.62
CA GLN A 75 -4.93 13.98 3.60
C GLN A 75 -5.91 14.37 4.70
N SER A 76 -7.19 14.01 4.58
CA SER A 76 -8.19 14.41 5.57
C SER A 76 -7.87 13.79 6.93
N SER A 77 -8.14 14.55 8.00
CA SER A 77 -7.91 14.08 9.36
C SER A 77 -8.66 12.79 9.68
N ALA A 78 -9.85 12.62 9.11
CA ALA A 78 -10.64 11.40 9.26
C ALA A 78 -9.95 10.18 8.63
N THR A 79 -9.40 10.33 7.42
CA THR A 79 -8.70 9.23 6.74
C THR A 79 -7.36 8.93 7.39
N VAL A 80 -6.59 9.95 7.78
CA VAL A 80 -5.33 9.77 8.52
C VAL A 80 -5.59 9.02 9.83
N ALA A 81 -6.57 9.45 10.63
CA ALA A 81 -6.91 8.77 11.88
C ALA A 81 -7.37 7.31 11.65
N ALA A 82 -8.14 7.05 10.60
CA ALA A 82 -8.59 5.70 10.27
C ALA A 82 -7.42 4.78 9.87
N LEU A 83 -6.43 5.29 9.14
CA LEU A 83 -5.24 4.54 8.74
C LEU A 83 -4.27 4.33 9.91
N GLU A 84 -4.05 5.36 10.73
CA GLU A 84 -3.21 5.28 11.93
C GLU A 84 -3.77 4.27 12.94
N ALA A 85 -5.10 4.19 13.09
CA ALA A 85 -5.75 3.18 13.91
C ALA A 85 -5.48 1.74 13.44
N GLN A 86 -5.12 1.56 12.16
CA GLN A 86 -4.68 0.27 11.59
C GLN A 86 -3.15 0.13 11.53
N GLY A 87 -2.41 1.06 12.14
CA GLY A 87 -0.94 1.07 12.15
C GLY A 87 -0.31 1.48 10.81
N VAL A 88 -1.07 2.18 9.95
CA VAL A 88 -0.60 2.68 8.66
C VAL A 88 -0.43 4.19 8.71
N GLY A 89 0.79 4.67 8.46
CA GLY A 89 1.10 6.09 8.29
C GLY A 89 0.96 6.53 6.84
N VAL A 90 0.49 7.75 6.60
CA VAL A 90 0.44 8.36 5.26
C VAL A 90 1.56 9.39 5.14
N GLU A 91 2.45 9.21 4.18
CA GLU A 91 3.46 10.22 3.86
C GLU A 91 2.91 11.33 2.94
N ARG A 92 3.79 12.25 2.52
CA ARG A 92 3.42 13.32 1.60
C ARG A 92 2.88 12.74 0.29
N ILE A 93 1.65 13.13 -0.04
CA ILE A 93 1.07 12.93 -1.37
C ILE A 93 1.76 13.87 -2.35
N THR A 94 2.21 13.32 -3.49
CA THR A 94 2.84 14.11 -4.55
C THR A 94 1.82 14.94 -5.32
N ASP A 95 2.30 15.96 -6.04
CA ASP A 95 1.43 16.82 -6.83
C ASP A 95 0.75 16.02 -7.96
N VAL A 96 -0.51 16.35 -8.27
CA VAL A 96 -1.25 15.74 -9.39
C VAL A 96 -0.63 16.23 -10.69
N ARG A 97 0.10 15.33 -11.37
CA ARG A 97 0.71 15.58 -12.68
C ARG A 97 -0.35 15.35 -13.75
N ASN A 98 -0.45 16.22 -14.74
CA ASN A 98 -1.44 16.12 -15.82
C ASN A 98 -0.81 16.18 -17.23
N PRO A 99 -0.03 15.16 -17.63
CA PRO A 99 0.50 15.08 -18.99
C PRO A 99 -0.62 14.83 -20.01
N TYR A 100 -0.45 15.42 -21.19
CA TYR A 100 -1.30 15.16 -22.35
C TYR A 100 -0.60 14.19 -23.30
N PHE A 101 -1.38 13.30 -23.92
CA PHE A 101 -0.93 12.39 -24.96
C PHE A 101 -1.95 12.34 -26.09
N SER A 102 -1.52 11.96 -27.30
CA SER A 102 -2.43 11.69 -28.41
C SER A 102 -2.90 10.25 -28.32
N ASP A 103 -4.21 10.03 -28.35
CA ASP A 103 -4.82 8.70 -28.44
C ASP A 103 -4.68 8.12 -29.87
N ASP A 104 -5.08 6.86 -30.05
CA ASP A 104 -5.06 6.17 -31.35
C ASP A 104 -5.96 6.83 -32.43
N ARG A 105 -6.77 7.82 -32.03
CA ARG A 105 -7.65 8.60 -32.90
C ARG A 105 -7.16 10.03 -33.09
N ASP A 106 -5.90 10.29 -32.73
CA ASP A 106 -5.23 11.59 -32.84
C ASP A 106 -5.94 12.71 -32.04
N ARG A 107 -6.56 12.33 -30.91
CA ARG A 107 -7.19 13.25 -29.96
C ARG A 107 -6.28 13.42 -28.75
N PHE A 108 -6.14 14.66 -28.30
CA PHE A 108 -5.44 14.93 -27.05
C PHE A 108 -6.28 14.47 -25.86
N GLU A 109 -5.72 13.55 -25.06
CA GLU A 109 -6.29 13.10 -23.81
C GLU A 109 -5.32 13.40 -22.65
N ALA A 110 -5.91 13.72 -21.50
CA ALA A 110 -5.19 13.97 -20.27
C ALA A 110 -5.01 12.65 -19.51
N SER A 111 -3.78 12.33 -19.10
CA SER A 111 -3.46 11.16 -18.28
C SER A 111 -2.95 11.58 -16.90
N PRO A 112 -3.81 12.13 -16.03
CA PRO A 112 -3.34 12.63 -14.75
C PRO A 112 -3.00 11.50 -13.79
N SER A 113 -1.99 11.71 -12.95
CA SER A 113 -1.58 10.77 -11.92
C SER A 113 -0.94 11.45 -10.71
N PHE A 114 -1.02 10.81 -9.55
CA PHE A 114 -0.23 11.16 -8.37
C PHE A 114 0.16 9.92 -7.60
N ASP A 115 1.19 10.06 -6.77
CA ASP A 115 1.75 9.01 -5.93
C ASP A 115 1.56 9.35 -4.45
N VAL A 116 1.31 8.32 -3.64
CA VAL A 116 1.30 8.37 -2.18
C VAL A 116 2.12 7.21 -1.64
N THR A 117 2.92 7.48 -0.61
CA THR A 117 3.66 6.45 0.12
C THR A 117 2.97 6.18 1.45
N LEU A 118 2.75 4.90 1.75
CA LEU A 118 2.18 4.43 3.01
C LEU A 118 3.25 3.70 3.80
N CYS A 119 3.36 4.03 5.09
CA CYS A 119 4.28 3.39 6.02
C CYS A 119 3.52 2.35 6.84
N HIS A 120 3.98 1.10 6.82
CA HIS A 120 3.37 0.00 7.57
C HIS A 120 4.42 -1.01 8.03
N LYS A 121 3.99 -1.96 8.87
CA LYS A 121 4.85 -3.02 9.40
C LYS A 121 4.44 -4.37 8.82
N GLN A 122 5.44 -5.13 8.41
CA GLN A 122 5.30 -6.56 8.27
C GLN A 122 5.76 -7.22 9.57
N VAL A 123 4.90 -8.05 10.15
CA VAL A 123 5.20 -8.84 11.34
C VAL A 123 5.05 -10.32 10.99
N ILE A 124 6.11 -11.08 11.20
CA ILE A 124 6.12 -12.54 11.02
C ILE A 124 6.35 -13.15 12.39
N VAL A 125 5.45 -14.06 12.79
CA VAL A 125 5.52 -14.77 14.06
C VAL A 125 5.67 -16.26 13.78
N THR A 126 6.72 -16.85 14.35
CA THR A 126 6.99 -18.28 14.29
C THR A 126 7.02 -18.83 15.70
N THR A 127 6.41 -20.00 15.91
CA THR A 127 6.44 -20.67 17.21
C THR A 127 7.21 -21.98 17.12
N ALA A 128 8.01 -22.27 18.15
CA ALA A 128 8.72 -23.53 18.29
C ALA A 128 8.25 -24.23 19.58
N PRO A 129 7.71 -25.47 19.50
CA PRO A 129 7.28 -26.21 20.67
C PRO A 129 8.48 -26.75 21.46
N ILE A 130 8.25 -27.11 22.72
CA ILE A 130 9.27 -27.77 23.55
C ILE A 130 9.46 -29.22 23.08
N LEU A 131 10.72 -29.62 22.91
CA LEU A 131 11.08 -31.05 22.80
C LEU A 131 11.13 -31.66 24.21
N GLN A 132 10.11 -32.45 24.57
CA GLN A 132 10.08 -33.15 25.86
C GLN A 132 10.97 -34.40 25.87
N THR A 133 11.03 -35.14 24.78
CA THR A 133 11.86 -36.35 24.66
C THR A 133 12.24 -36.54 23.20
N THR A 134 13.49 -36.92 22.94
CA THR A 134 13.96 -37.25 21.59
C THR A 134 14.79 -38.54 21.67
N GLU A 135 14.46 -39.52 20.84
CA GLU A 135 15.24 -40.74 20.65
C GLU A 135 15.98 -40.63 19.32
N ILE A 136 17.32 -40.67 19.38
CA ILE A 136 18.18 -40.64 18.19
C ILE A 136 18.85 -41.99 18.06
N GLN A 137 18.50 -42.74 17.01
CA GLN A 137 19.19 -43.98 16.67
C GLN A 137 20.28 -43.69 15.64
N ILE A 138 21.54 -43.84 16.02
CA ILE A 138 22.68 -43.75 15.10
C ILE A 138 23.00 -45.16 14.63
N ALA A 139 22.70 -45.46 13.36
CA ALA A 139 23.11 -46.70 12.71
C ALA A 139 24.43 -46.46 11.98
N THR A 140 25.51 -47.07 12.47
CA THR A 140 26.77 -47.17 11.73
C THR A 140 26.69 -48.39 10.81
N VAL A 141 26.97 -48.21 9.51
CA VAL A 141 27.11 -49.30 8.54
C VAL A 141 28.42 -50.05 8.78
#